data_AF-A0A1H2DV29-F1
#
_entry.id   AF-A0A1H2DV29-F1
#
_cell.length_a   1.000
_cell.length_b   1.000
_cell.length_c   1.000
_cell.angle_alpha   90.00
_cell.angle_beta   90.00
_cell.angle_gamma   90.00
#
_symmetry.space_group_name_H-M   'P 1'
#
loop_
_entity.id
_entity.type
_entity.pdbx_description
1 polymer ?
#
loop_
_entity_poly.entity_id
_entity_poly.type
_entity_poly.pdbx_seq_one_letter_code
_entity_poly.pdbx_strand_id
1 'polypeptide(L)'
;MEITTKQIQQVETYLDKKSFDFIDLKVEVLDHMISDIESFLDNNYSFENAFKITVLKWDQHFKDTSSFYFGLQYHESKIVVKKAVKMFRPFFLFYLSAYFLPILFLKNFSIIFSKSTIYLVNGFLNLIAAVFLIYLIFIIITVIKSKVKTTYRFILRTQYLGIIFLIIPLLMGNHFNEKGNLEPVLTGFLFGGFAVTYICHYFFKKHQAEITKYKIS
;
A
#
# COMPACT_ATOMS: atom_id res chain seq x y z
N MET A 1 -23.83 -12.96 -26.31
CA MET A 1 -24.40 -14.29 -25.98
C MET A 1 -23.86 -14.69 -24.63
N GLU A 2 -24.72 -15.02 -23.66
CA GLU A 2 -24.24 -15.39 -22.32
C GLU A 2 -23.58 -16.78 -22.31
N ILE A 3 -22.44 -16.92 -21.61
CA ILE A 3 -21.75 -18.21 -21.47
C ILE A 3 -22.35 -19.08 -20.38
N THR A 4 -22.23 -20.40 -20.54
CA THR A 4 -22.74 -21.40 -19.59
C THR A 4 -21.93 -21.43 -18.29
N THR A 5 -22.52 -21.95 -17.21
CA THR A 5 -21.84 -22.13 -15.91
C THR A 5 -20.56 -22.97 -16.02
N LYS A 6 -20.54 -23.99 -16.89
CA LYS A 6 -19.33 -24.81 -17.13
C LYS A 6 -18.21 -23.99 -17.76
N GLN A 7 -18.54 -23.05 -18.64
CA GLN A 7 -17.59 -22.16 -19.29
C GLN A 7 -17.06 -21.10 -18.32
N ILE A 8 -17.92 -20.56 -17.45
CA ILE A 8 -17.50 -19.68 -16.35
C ILE A 8 -16.48 -20.40 -15.45
N GLN A 9 -16.77 -21.66 -15.08
CA GLN A 9 -15.87 -22.47 -14.25
C GLN A 9 -14.49 -22.68 -14.92
N GLN A 10 -14.41 -22.70 -16.25
CA GLN A 10 -13.12 -22.78 -16.96
C GLN A 10 -12.31 -21.49 -16.83
N VAL A 11 -12.98 -20.32 -16.83
CA VAL A 11 -12.33 -19.01 -16.59
C VAL A 11 -11.84 -18.93 -15.15
N GLU A 12 -12.65 -19.36 -14.17
CA GLU A 12 -12.26 -19.42 -12.76
C GLU A 12 -11.06 -20.34 -12.54
N THR A 13 -11.09 -21.53 -13.15
CA THR A 13 -9.97 -22.49 -13.08
C THR A 13 -8.68 -21.91 -13.66
N TYR A 14 -8.79 -21.07 -14.71
CA TYR A 14 -7.63 -20.36 -15.25
C TYR A 14 -7.07 -19.33 -14.26
N LEU A 15 -7.92 -18.53 -13.62
CA LEU A 15 -7.48 -17.55 -12.61
C LEU A 15 -6.84 -18.24 -11.39
N ASP A 16 -7.39 -19.36 -10.96
CA ASP A 16 -6.84 -20.16 -9.87
C ASP A 16 -5.46 -20.74 -10.25
N LYS A 17 -5.29 -21.22 -11.49
CA LYS A 17 -3.97 -21.66 -12.01
C LYS A 17 -2.95 -20.52 -12.05
N LYS A 18 -3.38 -19.27 -12.25
CA LYS A 18 -2.52 -18.08 -12.17
C LYS A 18 -2.26 -17.61 -10.74
N SER A 19 -2.79 -18.32 -9.73
CA SER A 19 -2.71 -17.91 -8.32
C SER A 19 -3.23 -16.50 -8.06
N PHE A 20 -4.25 -16.07 -8.83
CA PHE A 20 -4.84 -14.74 -8.71
C PHE A 20 -5.97 -14.73 -7.66
N ASP A 21 -5.59 -14.51 -6.40
CA ASP A 21 -6.42 -14.60 -5.20
C ASP A 21 -6.71 -13.24 -4.53
N PHE A 22 -6.60 -12.14 -5.28
CA PHE A 22 -6.92 -10.79 -4.79
C PHE A 22 -8.43 -10.59 -4.72
N ILE A 23 -9.04 -10.63 -3.53
CA ILE A 23 -10.51 -10.65 -3.39
C ILE A 23 -11.19 -9.38 -3.95
N ASP A 24 -10.51 -8.23 -3.92
CA ASP A 24 -10.98 -6.94 -4.42
C ASP A 24 -10.81 -6.75 -5.94
N LEU A 25 -10.25 -7.76 -6.61
CA LEU A 25 -9.98 -7.77 -8.05
C LEU A 25 -10.48 -9.04 -8.73
N LYS A 26 -10.56 -10.18 -8.04
CA LYS A 26 -10.91 -11.48 -8.63
C LYS A 26 -12.25 -11.42 -9.35
N VAL A 27 -13.26 -10.82 -8.72
CA VAL A 27 -14.59 -10.67 -9.30
C VAL A 27 -14.58 -9.73 -10.51
N GLU A 28 -13.92 -8.57 -10.40
CA GLU A 28 -13.78 -7.58 -11.49
C GLU A 28 -13.07 -8.19 -12.71
N VAL A 29 -12.01 -8.96 -12.48
CA VAL A 29 -11.25 -9.63 -13.53
C VAL A 29 -12.05 -10.75 -14.17
N LEU A 30 -12.75 -11.57 -13.37
CA LEU A 30 -13.61 -12.63 -13.87
C LEU A 30 -14.71 -12.06 -14.78
N ASP A 31 -15.42 -11.04 -14.31
CA ASP A 31 -16.49 -10.37 -15.05
C ASP A 31 -16.00 -9.79 -16.39
N HIS A 32 -14.86 -9.10 -16.39
CA HIS A 32 -14.29 -8.56 -17.62
C HIS A 32 -13.77 -9.65 -18.58
N MET A 33 -13.20 -10.75 -18.07
CA MET A 33 -12.81 -11.88 -18.91
C MET A 33 -14.02 -12.57 -19.54
N ILE A 34 -15.12 -12.71 -18.79
CA ILE A 34 -16.39 -13.25 -19.29
C ILE A 34 -16.95 -12.34 -20.39
N SER A 35 -17.05 -11.03 -20.12
CA SER A 35 -17.52 -10.04 -21.10
C SER A 35 -16.70 -10.05 -22.40
N ASP A 36 -15.37 -10.20 -22.30
CA ASP A 36 -14.49 -10.35 -23.47
C ASP A 36 -14.82 -11.60 -24.28
N ILE A 37 -15.08 -12.74 -23.62
CA ILE A 37 -15.45 -14.00 -24.29
C ILE A 37 -16.80 -13.86 -24.99
N GLU A 38 -17.79 -13.28 -24.31
CA GLU A 38 -19.14 -13.08 -24.86
C GLU A 38 -19.11 -12.17 -26.08
N SER A 39 -18.29 -11.13 -26.06
CA SER A 39 -18.04 -10.27 -27.21
C SER A 39 -17.46 -11.04 -28.41
N PHE A 40 -16.54 -11.98 -28.18
CA PHE A 40 -16.05 -12.85 -29.27
C PHE A 40 -17.13 -13.82 -29.77
N LEU A 41 -17.97 -14.35 -28.90
CA LEU A 41 -19.09 -15.21 -29.29
C LEU A 41 -20.09 -14.47 -30.19
N ASP A 42 -20.38 -13.20 -29.87
CA ASP A 42 -21.24 -12.34 -30.69
C ASP A 42 -20.63 -12.04 -32.07
N ASN A 43 -19.30 -12.15 -32.19
CA ASN A 43 -18.56 -12.07 -33.45
C ASN A 43 -18.39 -13.45 -34.15
N ASN A 44 -19.26 -14.42 -33.85
CA ASN A 44 -19.28 -15.77 -34.43
C ASN A 44 -18.03 -16.64 -34.16
N TYR A 45 -17.24 -16.33 -33.13
CA TYR A 45 -16.18 -17.24 -32.69
C TYR A 45 -16.77 -18.40 -31.90
N SER A 46 -16.17 -19.59 -32.00
CA SER A 46 -16.45 -20.66 -31.05
C SER A 46 -15.94 -20.28 -29.65
N PHE A 47 -16.59 -20.81 -28.61
CA PHE A 47 -16.16 -20.57 -27.24
C PHE A 47 -14.68 -20.93 -27.02
N GLU A 48 -14.21 -22.05 -27.58
CA GLU A 48 -12.81 -22.47 -27.42
C GLU A 48 -11.83 -21.43 -27.97
N ASN A 49 -12.14 -20.86 -29.15
CA ASN A 49 -11.32 -19.82 -29.74
C ASN A 49 -11.41 -18.51 -28.95
N ALA A 50 -12.63 -18.09 -28.56
CA ALA A 50 -12.86 -16.92 -27.72
C ALA A 50 -12.10 -16.99 -26.39
N PHE A 51 -12.13 -18.15 -25.74
CA PHE A 51 -11.41 -18.41 -24.50
C PHE A 51 -9.90 -18.32 -24.70
N LYS A 52 -9.33 -18.99 -25.71
CA LYS A 52 -7.89 -18.91 -26.01
C LYS A 52 -7.42 -17.48 -26.29
N ILE A 53 -8.19 -16.73 -27.10
CA ILE A 53 -7.88 -15.33 -27.42
C ILE A 53 -7.92 -14.48 -26.15
N THR A 54 -8.96 -14.65 -25.32
CA THR A 54 -9.10 -13.92 -24.06
C THR A 54 -7.95 -14.25 -23.10
N VAL A 55 -7.59 -15.52 -22.94
CA VAL A 55 -6.44 -15.94 -22.12
C VAL A 55 -5.14 -15.27 -22.60
N LEU A 56 -4.88 -15.26 -23.90
CA LEU A 56 -3.69 -14.60 -24.47
C LEU A 56 -3.70 -13.08 -24.21
N LYS A 57 -4.87 -12.44 -24.39
CA LYS A 57 -5.07 -11.01 -24.11
C LYS A 57 -4.84 -10.68 -22.64
N TRP A 58 -5.26 -11.54 -21.72
CA TRP A 58 -5.19 -11.29 -20.28
C TRP A 58 -3.87 -11.70 -19.64
N ASP A 59 -3.12 -12.63 -20.23
CA ASP A 59 -1.82 -13.08 -19.72
C ASP A 59 -0.85 -11.91 -19.46
N GLN A 60 -0.85 -10.91 -20.35
CA GLN A 60 -0.02 -9.69 -20.18
C GLN A 60 -0.35 -8.86 -18.92
N HIS A 61 -1.57 -8.97 -18.40
CA HIS A 61 -2.02 -8.28 -17.19
C HIS A 61 -1.65 -9.03 -15.90
N PHE A 62 -1.35 -10.32 -16.01
CA PHE A 62 -0.90 -11.17 -14.91
C PHE A 62 0.62 -11.23 -14.77
N LYS A 63 1.36 -10.78 -15.78
CA LYS A 63 2.84 -10.66 -15.71
C LYS A 63 3.26 -9.85 -14.49
N ASP A 64 4.28 -10.34 -13.79
CA ASP A 64 4.86 -9.64 -12.66
C ASP A 64 5.51 -8.33 -13.10
N THR A 65 5.29 -7.29 -12.31
CA THR A 65 5.88 -5.98 -12.52
C THR A 65 6.11 -5.30 -11.18
N SER A 66 6.94 -4.28 -11.17
CA SER A 66 7.15 -3.40 -10.02
C SER A 66 6.84 -1.96 -10.40
N SER A 67 6.86 -1.06 -9.42
CA SER A 67 6.67 0.37 -9.67
C SER A 67 7.62 1.20 -8.83
N PHE A 68 8.11 2.30 -9.40
CA PHE A 68 8.91 3.29 -8.70
C PHE A 68 8.23 3.77 -7.40
N TYR A 69 6.91 3.94 -7.40
CA TYR A 69 6.15 4.37 -6.23
C TYR A 69 6.25 3.42 -5.03
N PHE A 70 6.56 2.15 -5.28
CA PHE A 70 6.67 1.13 -4.24
C PHE A 70 8.11 0.67 -4.02
N GLY A 71 8.99 0.88 -5.00
CA GLY A 71 10.35 0.38 -5.02
C GLY A 71 10.47 -0.93 -5.81
N LEU A 72 11.65 -1.16 -6.38
CA LEU A 72 11.90 -2.29 -7.29
C LEU A 72 11.81 -3.65 -6.60
N GLN A 73 11.92 -3.75 -5.27
CA GLN A 73 11.83 -5.03 -4.56
C GLN A 73 10.40 -5.59 -4.53
N TYR A 74 9.37 -4.76 -4.66
CA TYR A 74 7.98 -5.19 -4.55
C TYR A 74 7.40 -5.44 -5.93
N HIS A 75 7.07 -6.70 -6.17
CA HIS A 75 6.46 -7.17 -7.42
C HIS A 75 5.10 -7.79 -7.15
N GLU A 76 4.23 -7.68 -8.14
CA GLU A 76 2.94 -8.38 -8.21
C GLU A 76 2.43 -8.32 -9.66
N SER A 77 1.33 -9.01 -9.96
CA SER A 77 0.67 -8.93 -11.27
C SER A 77 0.43 -7.48 -11.70
N LYS A 78 0.69 -7.17 -12.97
CA LYS A 78 0.57 -5.83 -13.56
C LYS A 78 -0.77 -5.15 -13.27
N ILE A 79 -1.87 -5.90 -13.25
CA ILE A 79 -3.19 -5.36 -12.89
C ILE A 79 -3.25 -4.86 -11.44
N VAL A 80 -2.69 -5.61 -10.50
CA VAL A 80 -2.63 -5.24 -9.07
C VAL A 80 -1.76 -4.01 -8.91
N VAL A 81 -0.55 -4.01 -9.49
CA VAL A 81 0.39 -2.88 -9.37
C VAL A 81 -0.21 -1.62 -9.98
N LYS A 82 -0.87 -1.71 -11.14
CA LYS A 82 -1.50 -0.55 -11.79
C LYS A 82 -2.62 0.05 -10.91
N LYS A 83 -3.49 -0.78 -10.33
CA LYS A 83 -4.53 -0.33 -9.39
C LYS A 83 -3.90 0.27 -8.14
N ALA A 84 -2.88 -0.39 -7.58
CA ALA A 84 -2.16 0.08 -6.40
C ALA A 84 -1.52 1.46 -6.62
N VAL A 85 -0.80 1.66 -7.74
CA VAL A 85 -0.16 2.94 -8.08
C VAL A 85 -1.20 4.05 -8.16
N LYS A 86 -2.34 3.80 -8.81
CA LYS A 86 -3.43 4.79 -8.93
C LYS A 86 -3.92 5.25 -7.56
N MET A 87 -4.03 4.32 -6.61
CA MET A 87 -4.48 4.62 -5.24
C MET A 87 -3.41 5.27 -4.38
N PHE A 88 -2.14 4.87 -4.54
CA PHE A 88 -1.04 5.30 -3.66
C PHE A 88 -0.38 6.62 -4.08
N ARG A 89 -0.45 7.00 -5.36
CA ARG A 89 0.20 8.22 -5.89
C ARG A 89 0.02 9.48 -5.04
N PRO A 90 -1.19 9.88 -4.57
CA PRO A 90 -1.32 11.06 -3.72
C PRO A 90 -0.60 10.91 -2.37
N PHE A 91 -0.62 9.71 -1.79
CA PHE A 91 0.05 9.41 -0.53
C PHE A 91 1.56 9.44 -0.65
N PHE A 92 2.12 9.03 -1.81
CA PHE A 92 3.55 9.14 -2.07
C PHE A 92 4.03 10.61 -2.01
N LEU A 93 3.30 11.52 -2.64
CA LEU A 93 3.62 12.95 -2.59
C LEU A 93 3.45 13.54 -1.18
N PHE A 94 2.39 13.14 -0.48
CA PHE A 94 2.16 13.53 0.91
C PHE A 94 3.31 13.09 1.82
N TYR A 95 3.72 11.82 1.71
CA TYR A 95 4.84 11.25 2.45
C TYR A 95 6.16 11.99 2.18
N LEU A 96 6.49 12.25 0.92
CA LEU A 96 7.70 13.02 0.57
C LEU A 96 7.65 14.43 1.15
N SER A 97 6.50 15.10 1.06
CA SER A 97 6.32 16.45 1.59
C SER A 97 6.46 16.48 3.10
N ALA A 98 5.87 15.50 3.81
CA ALA A 98 5.97 15.38 5.25
C ALA A 98 7.42 15.17 5.73
N TYR A 99 8.23 14.44 4.97
CA TYR A 99 9.65 14.25 5.29
C TYR A 99 10.48 15.50 5.00
N PHE A 100 10.38 16.08 3.79
CA PHE A 100 11.30 17.13 3.34
C PHE A 100 10.94 18.54 3.82
N LEU A 101 9.66 18.89 3.94
CA LEU A 101 9.26 20.26 4.30
C LEU A 101 9.77 20.68 5.69
N PRO A 102 9.67 19.87 6.76
CA PRO A 102 10.21 20.24 8.06
C PRO A 102 11.72 20.45 8.04
N ILE A 103 12.45 19.64 7.27
CA ILE A 103 13.91 19.76 7.11
C ILE A 103 14.25 21.09 6.46
N LEU A 104 13.59 21.41 5.34
CA LEU A 104 13.82 22.66 4.60
C LEU A 104 13.47 23.87 5.46
N PHE A 105 12.38 23.81 6.22
CA PHE A 105 11.97 24.89 7.11
C PHE A 105 13.01 25.11 8.22
N LEU A 106 13.37 24.08 8.98
CA LEU A 106 14.28 24.21 10.12
C LEU A 106 15.73 24.52 9.74
N LYS A 107 16.16 24.19 8.52
CA LYS A 107 17.47 24.63 8.00
C LYS A 107 17.52 26.13 7.70
N ASN A 108 16.40 26.73 7.32
CA ASN A 108 16.32 28.15 6.97
C ASN A 108 15.90 29.04 8.16
N PHE A 109 15.21 28.46 9.16
CA PHE A 109 14.71 29.18 10.33
C PHE A 109 15.22 28.54 11.62
N SER A 110 16.06 29.27 12.37
CA SER A 110 16.55 28.83 13.67
C SER A 110 15.55 29.21 14.76
N ILE A 111 15.01 28.21 15.47
CA ILE A 111 14.13 28.40 16.63
C ILE A 111 14.82 27.83 17.86
N ILE A 112 15.29 28.73 18.74
CA ILE A 112 15.99 28.36 19.97
C ILE A 112 14.98 28.22 21.11
N PHE A 113 15.02 27.09 21.80
CA PHE A 113 14.11 26.80 22.90
C PHE A 113 14.80 26.95 24.26
N SER A 114 14.02 27.29 25.29
CA SER A 114 14.50 27.26 26.67
C SER A 114 14.77 25.82 27.13
N LYS A 115 15.67 25.62 28.10
CA LYS A 115 16.00 24.27 28.62
C LYS A 115 14.79 23.49 29.13
N SER A 116 13.86 24.15 29.83
CA SER A 116 12.63 23.53 30.32
C SER A 116 11.74 23.08 29.16
N THR A 117 11.59 23.94 28.13
CA THR A 117 10.83 23.62 26.92
C THR A 117 11.45 22.46 26.15
N ILE A 118 12.78 22.42 26.03
CA ILE A 118 13.50 21.32 25.37
C ILE A 118 13.17 19.99 26.04
N TYR A 119 13.30 19.90 27.37
CA TYR A 119 13.02 18.65 28.09
C TYR A 119 11.58 18.18 27.87
N LEU A 120 10.61 19.09 28.00
CA LEU A 120 9.19 18.80 27.79
C LEU A 120 8.91 18.32 26.37
N VAL A 121 9.35 19.09 25.36
CA VAL A 121 9.10 18.78 23.94
C VAL A 121 9.80 17.49 23.55
N ASN A 122 11.03 17.26 24.01
CA ASN A 122 11.75 16.03 23.74
C ASN A 122 11.03 14.79 24.31
N GLY A 123 10.57 14.88 25.56
CA GLY A 123 9.77 13.82 26.18
C GLY A 123 8.46 13.56 25.42
N PHE A 124 7.76 14.62 25.03
CA PHE A 124 6.53 14.53 24.24
C PHE A 124 6.75 13.89 22.87
N LEU A 125 7.78 14.31 22.13
CA LEU A 125 8.12 13.78 20.80
C LEU A 125 8.52 12.30 20.87
N ASN A 126 9.27 11.89 21.89
CA ASN A 126 9.58 10.48 22.12
C ASN A 126 8.33 9.66 22.46
N LEU A 127 7.46 10.18 23.32
CA LEU A 127 6.23 9.48 23.70
C LEU A 127 5.32 9.27 22.49
N ILE A 128 5.07 10.30 21.69
CA ILE A 128 4.20 10.20 20.52
C ILE A 128 4.82 9.28 19.45
N ALA A 129 6.15 9.34 19.23
CA ALA A 129 6.84 8.44 18.33
C ALA A 129 6.71 6.98 18.77
N ALA A 130 6.83 6.70 20.07
CA ALA A 130 6.67 5.36 20.63
C ALA A 130 5.24 4.84 20.45
N VAL A 131 4.22 5.67 20.71
CA VAL A 131 2.81 5.31 20.48
C VAL A 131 2.55 4.99 19.01
N PHE A 132 3.05 5.81 18.09
CA PHE A 132 2.91 5.59 16.65
C PHE A 132 3.65 4.33 16.19
N LEU A 133 4.82 4.04 16.77
CA LEU A 133 5.58 2.83 16.47
C LEU A 133 4.81 1.58 16.90
N ILE A 134 4.30 1.55 18.13
CA ILE A 134 3.48 0.45 18.65
C ILE A 134 2.26 0.24 17.75
N TYR A 135 1.59 1.31 17.36
CA TYR A 135 0.43 1.23 16.50
C TYR A 135 0.75 0.70 15.10
N LEU A 136 1.86 1.15 14.51
CA LEU A 136 2.32 0.66 13.21
C LEU A 136 2.67 -0.84 13.28
N ILE A 137 3.34 -1.29 14.34
CA ILE A 137 3.63 -2.72 14.59
C ILE A 137 2.33 -3.52 14.69
N PHE A 138 1.33 -3.00 15.42
CA PHE A 138 0.01 -3.61 15.52
C PHE A 138 -0.64 -3.80 14.13
N ILE A 139 -0.62 -2.77 13.27
CA ILE A 139 -1.13 -2.86 11.90
C ILE A 139 -0.39 -3.97 11.13
N ILE A 140 0.94 -3.95 11.14
CA ILE A 140 1.77 -4.92 10.40
C ILE A 140 1.43 -6.36 10.83
N ILE A 141 1.40 -6.63 12.13
CA ILE A 141 1.08 -7.98 12.67
C ILE A 141 -0.32 -8.40 12.25
N THR A 142 -1.31 -7.50 12.34
CA THR A 142 -2.71 -7.81 12.01
C THR A 142 -2.88 -8.15 10.54
N VAL A 143 -2.25 -7.38 9.66
CA VAL A 143 -2.29 -7.60 8.20
C VAL A 143 -1.59 -8.90 7.82
N ILE A 144 -0.45 -9.21 8.44
CA ILE A 144 0.26 -10.49 8.21
C ILE A 144 -0.62 -11.68 8.64
N LYS A 145 -1.26 -11.59 9.81
CA LYS A 145 -2.14 -12.65 10.33
C LYS A 145 -3.39 -12.90 9.47
N SER A 146 -3.90 -11.87 8.79
CA SER A 146 -5.11 -12.01 7.96
C SER A 146 -4.96 -12.99 6.80
N LYS A 147 -3.76 -13.11 6.21
CA LYS A 147 -3.44 -13.90 5.00
C LYS A 147 -4.24 -13.56 3.72
N VAL A 148 -5.32 -12.78 3.81
CA VAL A 148 -6.16 -12.40 2.66
C VAL A 148 -5.44 -11.40 1.76
N LYS A 149 -5.33 -11.69 0.46
CA LYS A 149 -4.75 -10.76 -0.51
C LYS A 149 -5.77 -9.73 -0.97
N THR A 150 -5.37 -8.47 -0.90
CA THR A 150 -6.08 -7.33 -1.48
C THR A 150 -5.07 -6.36 -2.05
N THR A 151 -5.48 -5.48 -2.96
CA THR A 151 -4.60 -4.41 -3.45
C THR A 151 -4.11 -3.54 -2.30
N TYR A 152 -4.94 -3.31 -1.27
CA TYR A 152 -4.58 -2.56 -0.08
C TYR A 152 -3.50 -3.25 0.77
N ARG A 153 -3.56 -4.58 0.92
CA ARG A 153 -2.50 -5.37 1.58
C ARG A 153 -1.19 -5.28 0.82
N PHE A 154 -1.23 -5.30 -0.51
CA PHE A 154 -0.03 -5.08 -1.33
C PHE A 154 0.58 -3.71 -1.03
N ILE A 155 -0.22 -2.63 -1.04
CA ILE A 155 0.25 -1.29 -0.68
C ILE A 155 0.85 -1.29 0.73
N LEU A 156 0.16 -1.84 1.74
CA LEU A 156 0.66 -1.90 3.12
C LEU A 156 2.03 -2.56 3.21
N ARG A 157 2.22 -3.72 2.56
CA ARG A 157 3.50 -4.45 2.53
C ARG A 157 4.66 -3.58 2.04
N THR A 158 4.40 -2.69 1.08
CA THR A 158 5.42 -1.79 0.53
C THR A 158 5.88 -0.71 1.51
N GLN A 159 5.07 -0.40 2.53
CA GLN A 159 5.31 0.68 3.48
C GLN A 159 5.96 0.20 4.79
N TYR A 160 6.15 -1.10 4.99
CA TYR A 160 6.66 -1.65 6.26
C TYR A 160 8.07 -1.16 6.60
N LEU A 161 8.93 -0.97 5.59
CA LEU A 161 10.25 -0.38 5.80
C LEU A 161 10.20 1.05 6.34
N GLY A 162 9.08 1.75 6.16
CA GLY A 162 8.84 3.07 6.73
C GLY A 162 8.81 3.09 8.26
N ILE A 163 8.78 1.93 8.94
CA ILE A 163 8.95 1.85 10.39
C ILE A 163 10.29 2.47 10.86
N ILE A 164 11.31 2.47 9.99
CA ILE A 164 12.62 3.05 10.29
C ILE A 164 12.52 4.55 10.63
N PHE A 165 11.51 5.24 10.10
CA PHE A 165 11.28 6.65 10.37
C PHE A 165 10.92 6.96 11.83
N LEU A 166 10.36 5.98 12.53
CA LEU A 166 10.04 6.11 13.96
C LEU A 166 11.15 5.52 14.84
N ILE A 167 11.83 4.46 14.38
CA ILE A 167 12.91 3.82 15.14
C ILE A 167 14.12 4.74 15.30
N ILE A 168 14.57 5.39 14.21
CA ILE A 168 15.79 6.23 14.26
C ILE A 168 15.65 7.38 15.29
N PRO A 169 14.59 8.20 15.28
CA PRO A 169 14.44 9.27 16.26
C PRO A 169 14.34 8.76 17.71
N LEU A 170 13.67 7.62 17.93
CA LEU A 170 13.56 7.02 19.26
C LEU A 170 14.91 6.51 19.79
N LEU A 171 15.74 5.92 18.94
CA LEU A 171 17.08 5.45 19.32
C LEU A 171 18.02 6.62 19.65
N MET A 172 17.90 7.74 18.93
CA MET A 172 18.70 8.94 19.22
C MET A 172 18.24 9.60 20.52
N GLY A 173 16.94 9.56 20.83
CA GLY A 173 16.36 9.99 22.11
C GLY A 173 16.38 11.50 22.37
N ASN A 174 17.25 12.26 21.69
CA ASN A 174 17.31 13.71 21.75
C ASN A 174 17.04 14.34 20.38
N HIS A 175 15.95 15.08 20.26
CA HIS A 175 15.51 15.77 19.04
C HIS A 175 16.12 17.18 18.89
N PHE A 176 16.97 17.61 19.83
CA PHE A 176 17.57 18.94 19.84
C PHE A 176 19.09 18.86 19.67
N ASN A 177 19.65 19.81 18.93
CA ASN A 177 21.10 19.99 18.84
C ASN A 177 21.66 20.72 20.07
N GLU A 178 22.99 20.78 20.18
CA GLU A 178 23.70 21.43 21.30
C GLU A 178 23.35 22.93 21.46
N LYS A 179 22.86 23.56 20.39
CA LYS A 179 22.44 24.97 20.37
C LYS A 179 21.00 25.18 20.87
N GLY A 180 20.28 24.10 21.20
CA GLY A 180 18.89 24.13 21.66
C GLY A 180 17.85 24.32 20.54
N ASN A 181 18.24 24.11 19.27
CA ASN A 181 17.31 24.05 18.14
C ASN A 181 16.87 22.61 17.89
N LEU A 182 15.68 22.42 17.31
CA LEU A 182 15.28 21.12 16.78
C LEU A 182 16.25 20.66 15.69
N GLU A 183 16.66 19.41 15.76
CA GLU A 183 17.53 18.80 14.75
C GLU A 183 16.68 18.55 13.48
N PRO A 184 17.03 19.19 12.34
CA PRO A 184 16.18 19.17 11.15
C PRO A 184 15.93 17.77 10.61
N VAL A 185 16.96 16.91 10.56
CA VAL A 185 16.89 15.57 9.97
C VAL A 185 16.00 14.65 10.81
N LEU A 186 16.20 14.60 12.13
CA LEU A 186 15.38 13.86 13.09
C LEU A 186 13.93 14.34 13.07
N THR A 187 13.71 15.65 12.94
CA THR A 187 12.36 16.20 12.75
C THR A 187 11.74 15.68 11.44
N GLY A 188 12.49 15.68 10.34
CA GLY A 188 12.04 15.08 9.08
C GLY A 188 11.69 13.60 9.23
N PHE A 189 12.54 12.83 9.94
CA PHE A 189 12.27 11.43 10.25
C PHE A 189 10.96 11.27 11.03
N LEU A 190 10.72 12.04 12.09
CA LEU A 190 9.48 11.99 12.86
C LEU A 190 8.24 12.26 12.01
N PHE A 191 8.24 13.34 11.22
CA PHE A 191 7.11 13.69 10.37
C PHE A 191 6.88 12.65 9.27
N GLY A 192 7.96 12.12 8.67
CA GLY A 192 7.90 10.99 7.75
C GLY A 192 7.27 9.75 8.41
N GLY A 193 7.66 9.45 9.65
CA GLY A 193 7.10 8.36 10.44
C GLY A 193 5.61 8.53 10.73
N PHE A 194 5.18 9.74 11.10
CA PHE A 194 3.76 10.05 11.30
C PHE A 194 2.97 9.90 10.00
N ALA A 195 3.51 10.37 8.88
CA ALA A 195 2.89 10.21 7.57
C ALA A 195 2.76 8.73 7.18
N VAL A 196 3.81 7.92 7.36
CA VAL A 196 3.77 6.46 7.12
C VAL A 196 2.70 5.80 7.97
N THR A 197 2.64 6.11 9.27
CA THR A 197 1.62 5.52 10.16
C THR A 197 0.20 5.91 9.73
N TYR A 198 -0.02 7.15 9.33
CA TYR A 198 -1.31 7.61 8.80
C TYR A 198 -1.70 6.88 7.51
N ILE A 199 -0.76 6.76 6.57
CA ILE A 199 -0.95 6.05 5.30
C ILE A 199 -1.29 4.57 5.58
N CYS A 200 -0.52 3.93 6.45
CA CYS A 200 -0.76 2.55 6.85
C CYS A 200 -2.14 2.38 7.51
N HIS A 201 -2.56 3.30 8.37
CA HIS A 201 -3.91 3.29 8.94
C HIS A 201 -5.00 3.39 7.88
N TYR A 202 -4.86 4.32 6.93
CA TYR A 202 -5.83 4.50 5.84
C TYR A 202 -6.02 3.21 5.04
N PHE A 203 -4.91 2.61 4.58
CA PHE A 203 -4.97 1.38 3.80
C PHE A 203 -5.35 0.16 4.63
N PHE A 204 -5.02 0.14 5.92
CA PHE A 204 -5.47 -0.89 6.85
C PHE A 204 -7.00 -0.89 6.99
N LYS A 205 -7.62 0.28 7.17
CA LYS A 205 -9.09 0.38 7.20
C LYS A 205 -9.74 -0.12 5.91
N LYS A 206 -9.19 0.26 4.75
CA LYS A 206 -9.67 -0.22 3.45
C LYS A 206 -9.52 -1.72 3.29
N HIS A 207 -8.39 -2.27 3.71
CA HIS A 207 -8.14 -3.71 3.72
C HIS A 207 -9.18 -4.47 4.57
N GLN A 208 -9.45 -4.01 5.78
CA GLN A 208 -10.46 -4.61 6.65
C GLN A 208 -11.86 -4.53 6.04
N ALA A 209 -12.22 -3.38 5.44
CA ALA A 209 -13.51 -3.21 4.79
C ALA A 209 -13.75 -4.22 3.66
N GLU A 210 -12.75 -4.48 2.81
CA GLU A 210 -12.87 -5.52 1.77
C GLU A 210 -12.99 -6.92 2.38
N ILE A 211 -12.19 -7.25 3.41
CA ILE A 211 -12.31 -8.55 4.08
C ILE A 211 -13.74 -8.74 4.61
N THR A 212 -14.32 -7.73 5.24
CA THR A 212 -15.70 -7.82 5.76
C THR A 212 -16.71 -7.96 4.62
N LYS A 213 -16.58 -7.19 3.55
CA LYS A 213 -17.46 -7.25 2.38
C LYS A 213 -17.52 -8.65 1.77
N TYR A 214 -16.38 -9.31 1.62
CA TYR A 214 -16.27 -10.64 1.00
C TYR A 214 -16.37 -11.81 1.98
N LYS A 215 -16.49 -11.57 3.29
CA LYS A 215 -16.85 -12.60 4.30
C LYS A 215 -18.35 -12.78 4.50
N ILE A 216 -19.14 -11.77 4.09
CA ILE A 216 -20.60 -11.75 4.23
C ILE A 216 -21.29 -12.22 2.93
N SER A 217 -20.55 -12.30 1.82
CA SER A 217 -20.98 -12.91 0.56
C SER A 217 -20.63 -14.39 0.50
#